data_AF-A0A151UDH4-F1
#
_entry.id   AF-A0A151UDH4-F1
#
_cell.length_a   1.000
_cell.length_b   1.000
_cell.length_c   1.000
_cell.angle_alpha   90.00
_cell.angle_beta   90.00
_cell.angle_gamma   90.00
#
_symmetry.space_group_name_H-M   'P 1'
#
loop_
_entity.id
_entity.type
_entity.pdbx_description
1 polymer ?
#
loop_
_entity_poly.entity_id
_entity_poly.type
_entity_poly.pdbx_seq_one_letter_code
_entity_poly.pdbx_strand_id
1 'polypeptide(L)'
;MLKNPRPLRDRCVSDIYEYLRWIEIDPTRAPSPNYIEKVQCDISAYTRAIVVGWLVEKTDKYELVSDVLYSSVAYLDRFLSFNNTPIDKMLLLGLSSLLVASKYEDRRALTIEDLRYIAGYSCSNQEVVNMEADILKVLKFELGSPTVNTFLTYVSFLFLCPCWLLD
;
A
#
# COMPACT_ATOMS: atom_id res chain seq x y z
N MET A 1 22.08 -33.06 -22.83
CA MET A 1 20.61 -32.94 -22.81
C MET A 1 20.21 -32.05 -21.65
N LEU A 2 20.04 -30.75 -21.89
CA LEU A 2 19.49 -29.83 -20.89
C LEU A 2 17.99 -30.12 -20.81
N LYS A 3 17.51 -30.56 -19.63
CA LYS A 3 16.07 -30.66 -19.36
C LYS A 3 15.45 -29.30 -19.64
N ASN A 4 14.44 -29.28 -20.50
CA ASN A 4 13.64 -28.10 -20.83
C ASN A 4 13.25 -27.40 -19.49
N PRO A 5 13.63 -26.13 -19.25
CA PRO A 5 13.41 -25.47 -17.94
C PRO A 5 11.96 -25.02 -17.71
N ARG A 6 11.09 -25.14 -18.73
CA ARG A 6 9.67 -24.73 -18.71
C ARG A 6 8.86 -25.29 -17.52
N PRO A 7 8.83 -26.60 -17.24
CA PRO A 7 8.01 -27.15 -16.13
C PRO A 7 8.50 -26.77 -14.72
N LEU A 8 9.69 -26.21 -14.57
CA LEU A 8 10.15 -25.64 -13.29
C LEU A 8 9.75 -24.16 -13.17
N ARG A 9 9.76 -23.42 -14.29
CA ARG A 9 9.28 -22.04 -14.36
C ARG A 9 7.78 -21.96 -14.07
N ASP A 10 6.98 -22.83 -14.68
CA ASP A 10 5.51 -22.77 -14.57
C ASP A 10 5.02 -23.15 -13.16
N ARG A 11 5.71 -24.11 -12.51
CA ARG A 11 5.44 -24.45 -11.10
C ARG A 11 5.76 -23.29 -10.16
N CYS A 12 6.92 -22.67 -10.31
CA CYS A 12 7.31 -21.51 -9.50
C CYS A 12 6.30 -20.34 -9.65
N VAL A 13 5.82 -20.09 -10.87
CA VAL A 13 4.82 -19.05 -11.15
C VAL A 13 3.49 -19.34 -10.42
N SER A 14 3.02 -20.59 -10.45
CA SER A 14 1.83 -21.01 -9.70
C SER A 14 2.01 -20.86 -8.18
N ASP A 15 3.13 -21.35 -7.64
CA ASP A 15 3.42 -21.30 -6.20
C ASP A 15 3.47 -19.84 -5.70
N ILE A 16 4.08 -18.93 -6.47
CA ILE A 16 4.10 -17.50 -6.17
C ILE A 16 2.68 -16.93 -6.16
N TYR A 17 1.87 -17.24 -7.16
CA TYR A 17 0.50 -16.74 -7.23
C TYR A 17 -0.36 -17.23 -6.06
N GLU A 18 -0.30 -18.52 -5.74
CA GLU A 18 -1.00 -19.11 -4.60
C GLU A 18 -0.58 -18.45 -3.29
N TYR A 19 0.72 -18.21 -3.11
CA TYR A 19 1.24 -17.47 -1.95
C TYR A 19 0.69 -16.04 -1.88
N LEU A 20 0.69 -15.30 -2.99
CA LEU A 20 0.13 -13.95 -3.04
C LEU A 20 -1.37 -13.95 -2.72
N ARG A 21 -2.14 -14.92 -3.23
CA ARG A 21 -3.57 -15.07 -2.88
C ARG A 21 -3.78 -15.38 -1.41
N TRP A 22 -2.92 -16.22 -0.83
CA TRP A 22 -2.99 -16.54 0.60
C TRP A 22 -2.74 -15.30 1.48
N ILE A 23 -1.74 -14.48 1.14
CA ILE A 23 -1.46 -13.22 1.86
C ILE A 23 -2.60 -12.21 1.67
N GLU A 24 -3.17 -12.10 0.47
CA GLU A 24 -4.25 -11.16 0.16
C GLU A 24 -5.46 -11.33 1.11
N ILE A 25 -5.77 -12.58 1.47
CA ILE A 25 -6.92 -12.92 2.33
C ILE A 25 -6.55 -13.08 3.81
N ASP A 26 -5.26 -12.96 4.17
CA ASP A 26 -4.82 -13.08 5.55
C ASP A 26 -5.41 -11.94 6.39
N PRO A 27 -6.23 -12.22 7.41
CA PRO A 27 -6.88 -11.19 8.23
C PRO A 27 -5.90 -10.32 9.03
N THR A 28 -4.65 -10.73 9.18
CA THR A 28 -3.59 -9.92 9.82
C THR A 28 -2.97 -8.90 8.86
N ARG A 29 -3.18 -9.09 7.55
CA ARG A 29 -2.55 -8.33 6.47
C ARG A 29 -3.55 -7.59 5.59
N ALA A 30 -4.81 -8.03 5.56
CA ALA A 30 -5.91 -7.36 4.92
C ALA A 30 -6.56 -6.33 5.87
N PRO A 31 -7.03 -5.18 5.35
CA PRO A 31 -7.89 -4.29 6.13
C PRO A 31 -9.24 -4.95 6.41
N SER A 32 -9.83 -4.66 7.57
CA SER A 32 -11.15 -5.16 7.93
C SER A 32 -12.21 -4.54 7.00
N PRO A 33 -13.09 -5.32 6.35
CA PRO A 33 -14.01 -4.80 5.34
C PRO A 33 -15.05 -3.80 5.88
N ASN A 34 -15.22 -3.72 7.20
CA ASN A 34 -16.18 -2.85 7.89
C ASN A 34 -15.54 -2.04 9.03
N TYR A 35 -14.27 -1.66 8.89
CA TYR A 35 -13.60 -0.84 9.91
C TYR A 35 -14.25 0.53 10.07
N ILE A 36 -14.84 1.08 9.00
CA ILE A 36 -15.51 2.39 9.05
C ILE A 36 -16.70 2.33 10.01
N GLU A 37 -17.52 1.29 9.93
CA GLU A 37 -18.72 1.18 10.78
C GLU A 37 -18.41 0.62 12.17
N LYS A 38 -17.41 -0.25 12.30
CA LYS A 38 -17.15 -0.98 13.55
C LYS A 38 -16.10 -0.36 14.45
N VAL A 39 -15.12 0.35 13.87
CA VAL A 39 -13.94 0.84 14.60
C VAL A 39 -13.94 2.36 14.69
N GLN A 40 -14.35 3.03 13.60
CA GLN A 40 -14.29 4.48 13.52
C GLN A 40 -15.53 5.15 14.11
N CYS A 41 -15.33 6.24 14.86
CA CYS A 41 -16.42 7.09 15.33
C CYS A 41 -16.64 8.31 14.43
N ASP A 42 -15.55 8.99 14.04
CA ASP A 42 -15.61 10.29 13.36
C ASP A 42 -15.28 10.21 11.86
N ILE A 43 -14.77 9.06 11.39
CA ILE A 43 -14.34 8.87 10.01
C ILE A 43 -15.45 8.20 9.20
N SER A 44 -15.80 8.83 8.09
CA SER A 44 -16.70 8.28 7.09
C SER A 44 -15.93 7.82 5.84
N ALA A 45 -16.60 7.05 4.98
CA ALA A 45 -16.07 6.70 3.65
C ALA A 45 -15.74 7.95 2.81
N TYR A 46 -16.49 9.05 3.00
CA TYR A 46 -16.22 10.33 2.36
C TYR A 46 -14.92 10.98 2.86
N THR A 47 -14.70 11.00 4.18
CA THR A 47 -13.45 11.50 4.78
C THR A 47 -12.24 10.73 4.24
N ARG A 48 -12.35 9.39 4.18
CA ARG A 48 -11.33 8.53 3.57
C ARG A 48 -11.10 8.90 2.11
N ALA A 49 -12.15 9.06 1.32
CA ALA A 49 -12.04 9.39 -0.10
C ALA A 49 -11.31 10.73 -0.35
N ILE A 50 -11.51 11.73 0.50
CA ILE A 50 -10.76 13.01 0.42
C ILE A 50 -9.26 12.76 0.57
N VAL A 51 -8.84 12.00 1.60
CA VAL A 51 -7.41 11.73 1.83
C VAL A 51 -6.83 10.86 0.71
N VAL A 52 -7.55 9.85 0.24
CA VAL A 52 -7.11 9.03 -0.90
C VAL A 52 -6.99 9.87 -2.17
N GLY A 53 -7.94 10.77 -2.45
CA GLY A 53 -7.85 11.69 -3.58
C GLY A 53 -6.63 12.61 -3.49
N TRP A 54 -6.32 13.09 -2.29
CA TRP A 54 -5.10 13.86 -2.04
C TRP A 54 -3.84 13.01 -2.29
N LEU A 55 -3.81 11.75 -1.83
CA LEU A 55 -2.69 10.83 -2.09
C LEU A 55 -2.46 10.63 -3.59
N VAL A 56 -3.52 10.40 -4.36
CA VAL A 56 -3.45 10.26 -5.83
C VAL A 56 -2.81 11.50 -6.47
N GLU A 57 -3.28 12.70 -6.10
CA GLU A 57 -2.72 13.95 -6.61
C GLU A 57 -1.22 14.09 -6.28
N LYS A 58 -0.80 13.72 -5.06
CA LYS A 58 0.61 13.86 -4.66
C LYS A 58 1.50 12.82 -5.30
N THR A 59 1.06 11.57 -5.40
CA THR A 59 1.86 10.54 -6.07
C THR A 59 2.10 10.87 -7.54
N ASP A 60 1.09 11.43 -8.22
CA ASP A 60 1.23 11.89 -9.61
C ASP A 60 2.17 13.09 -9.72
N LYS A 61 1.96 14.13 -8.90
CA LYS A 61 2.77 15.35 -8.91
C LYS A 61 4.26 15.12 -8.65
N TYR A 62 4.58 14.13 -7.82
CA TYR A 62 5.96 13.77 -7.46
C TYR A 62 6.52 12.62 -8.30
N GLU A 63 5.77 12.16 -9.31
CA GLU A 63 6.15 11.06 -10.21
C GLU A 63 6.58 9.79 -9.45
N LEU A 64 5.89 9.51 -8.33
CA LEU A 64 6.16 8.31 -7.52
C LEU A 64 5.63 7.07 -8.25
N VAL A 65 6.29 5.93 -8.05
CA VAL A 65 5.81 4.68 -8.63
C VAL A 65 4.42 4.31 -8.11
N SER A 66 3.60 3.66 -8.94
CA SER A 66 2.21 3.33 -8.58
C SER A 66 2.11 2.48 -7.31
N ASP A 67 3.10 1.61 -7.07
CA ASP A 67 3.16 0.78 -5.87
C ASP A 67 3.17 1.62 -4.58
N VAL A 68 3.79 2.81 -4.59
CA VAL A 68 3.75 3.74 -3.45
C VAL A 68 2.31 4.13 -3.13
N LEU A 69 1.51 4.50 -4.12
CA LEU A 69 0.10 4.90 -3.92
C LEU A 69 -0.71 3.74 -3.33
N TYR A 70 -0.63 2.56 -3.94
CA TYR A 70 -1.42 1.41 -3.51
C TYR A 70 -1.01 0.93 -2.11
N SER A 71 0.30 0.88 -1.81
CA SER A 71 0.81 0.54 -0.49
C SER A 71 0.41 1.59 0.54
N SER A 72 0.43 2.89 0.20
CA SER A 72 -0.03 3.97 1.10
C SER A 72 -1.49 3.78 1.51
N VAL A 73 -2.37 3.48 0.55
CA VAL A 73 -3.80 3.24 0.83
C VAL A 73 -3.99 1.99 1.67
N ALA A 74 -3.25 0.90 1.36
CA ALA A 74 -3.30 -0.32 2.15
C ALA A 74 -2.86 -0.11 3.61
N TYR A 75 -1.81 0.69 3.84
CA TYR A 75 -1.34 1.01 5.19
C TYR A 75 -2.34 1.85 5.96
N LEU A 76 -2.94 2.87 5.30
CA LEU A 76 -4.00 3.68 5.87
C LEU A 76 -5.19 2.83 6.30
N ASP A 77 -5.69 1.95 5.42
CA ASP A 77 -6.86 1.12 5.71
C ASP A 77 -6.61 0.10 6.82
N ARG A 78 -5.42 -0.50 6.84
CA ARG A 78 -5.02 -1.42 7.92
C ARG A 78 -4.91 -0.69 9.25
N PHE A 79 -4.36 0.52 9.27
CA PHE A 79 -4.30 1.32 10.50
C PHE A 79 -5.72 1.62 11.02
N LEU A 80 -6.62 2.07 10.15
CA LEU A 80 -8.02 2.32 10.51
C LEU A 80 -8.78 1.05 10.92
N SER A 81 -8.27 -0.14 10.58
CA SER A 81 -8.85 -1.42 11.01
C SER A 81 -8.61 -1.73 12.49
N PHE A 82 -7.60 -1.14 13.11
CA PHE A 82 -7.22 -1.42 14.50
C PHE A 82 -7.28 -0.19 15.42
N ASN A 83 -7.30 1.01 14.85
CA ASN A 83 -7.19 2.26 15.60
C ASN A 83 -8.35 3.20 15.27
N ASN A 84 -9.18 3.52 16.27
CA ASN A 84 -10.15 4.61 16.15
C ASN A 84 -9.38 5.94 16.02
N THR A 85 -9.53 6.61 14.87
CA THR A 85 -8.71 7.75 14.50
C THR A 85 -9.57 9.01 14.45
N PRO A 86 -9.18 10.09 15.16
CA PRO A 86 -9.86 11.37 15.05
C PRO A 86 -9.77 11.96 13.64
N ILE A 87 -10.83 12.67 13.21
CA ILE A 87 -10.90 13.24 11.86
C ILE A 87 -9.76 14.22 11.54
N ASP A 88 -9.27 14.98 12.54
CA ASP A 88 -8.16 15.92 12.41
C ASP A 88 -6.80 15.22 12.19
N LYS A 89 -6.69 13.93 12.54
CA LYS A 89 -5.48 13.12 12.33
C LYS A 89 -5.47 12.38 11.00
N MET A 90 -6.55 12.43 10.22
CA MET A 90 -6.66 11.72 8.94
C MET A 90 -5.61 12.15 7.90
N LEU A 91 -5.35 13.45 7.78
CA LEU A 91 -4.32 13.94 6.86
C LEU A 91 -2.93 13.49 7.31
N LEU A 92 -2.63 13.57 8.61
CA LEU A 92 -1.36 13.12 9.18
C LEU A 92 -1.14 11.61 8.94
N LEU A 93 -2.17 10.80 9.12
CA LEU A 93 -2.15 9.37 8.83
C LEU A 93 -1.87 9.11 7.34
N GLY A 94 -2.56 9.81 6.44
CA GLY A 94 -2.32 9.70 4.99
C GLY A 94 -0.89 10.09 4.60
N LEU A 95 -0.41 11.25 5.07
CA LEU A 95 0.96 11.72 4.85
C LEU A 95 2.01 10.72 5.33
N SER A 96 1.82 10.18 6.54
CA SER A 96 2.77 9.25 7.14
C SER A 96 2.71 7.87 6.47
N SER A 97 1.53 7.45 6.01
CA SER A 97 1.39 6.24 5.19
C SER A 97 2.13 6.37 3.86
N LEU A 98 2.06 7.56 3.24
CA LEU A 98 2.83 7.90 2.03
C LEU A 98 4.34 7.90 2.29
N LEU A 99 4.78 8.42 3.43
CA LEU A 99 6.19 8.36 3.85
C LEU A 99 6.69 6.92 3.89
N VAL A 100 5.98 6.06 4.63
CA VAL A 100 6.35 4.66 4.83
C VAL A 100 6.38 3.92 3.49
N ALA A 101 5.35 4.09 2.66
CA ALA A 101 5.30 3.46 1.34
C ALA A 101 6.41 3.97 0.41
N SER A 102 6.70 5.27 0.39
CA SER A 102 7.77 5.83 -0.45
C SER A 102 9.16 5.32 -0.04
N LYS A 103 9.40 5.12 1.26
CA LYS A 103 10.65 4.53 1.78
C LYS A 103 10.79 3.05 1.43
N TYR A 104 9.68 2.34 1.27
CA TYR A 104 9.67 0.90 1.03
C TYR A 104 9.71 0.54 -0.47
N GLU A 105 8.91 1.25 -1.29
CA GLU A 105 8.73 0.90 -2.71
C GLU A 105 9.61 1.73 -3.66
N ASP A 106 9.96 2.97 -3.30
CA ASP A 106 10.65 3.88 -4.20
C ASP A 106 12.16 4.01 -3.89
N ARG A 107 12.97 4.16 -4.94
CA ARG A 107 14.40 4.48 -4.81
C ARG A 107 14.63 5.91 -4.31
N ARG A 108 13.70 6.82 -4.62
CA ARG A 108 13.75 8.24 -4.21
C ARG A 108 12.61 8.52 -3.23
N ALA A 109 12.77 7.99 -2.02
CA ALA A 109 11.81 8.21 -0.95
C ALA A 109 11.63 9.70 -0.62
N LEU A 110 10.40 10.08 -0.26
CA LEU A 110 10.10 11.43 0.20
C LEU A 110 10.76 11.68 1.56
N THR A 111 11.24 12.90 1.78
CA THR A 111 11.68 13.33 3.10
C THR A 111 10.51 13.84 3.95
N ILE A 112 10.70 13.90 5.26
CA ILE A 112 9.70 14.51 6.17
C ILE A 112 9.48 15.98 5.80
N GLU A 113 10.52 16.68 5.36
CA GLU A 113 10.41 18.09 4.96
C GLU A 113 9.59 18.24 3.68
N ASP A 114 9.77 17.35 2.69
CA ASP A 114 8.93 17.33 1.49
C ASP A 114 7.46 17.15 1.85
N LEU A 115 7.16 16.21 2.75
CA LEU A 115 5.80 15.93 3.22
C LEU A 115 5.17 17.13 3.95
N ARG A 116 5.95 17.79 4.81
CA ARG A 116 5.47 18.99 5.52
C ARG A 116 5.21 20.13 4.55
N TYR A 117 6.08 20.31 3.57
CA TYR A 117 5.90 21.30 2.53
C TYR A 117 4.60 21.06 1.73
N ILE A 118 4.34 19.83 1.27
CA ILE A 118 3.10 19.53 0.51
C ILE A 118 1.83 19.57 1.36
N ALA A 119 1.96 19.37 2.67
CA ALA A 119 0.89 19.49 3.64
C ALA A 119 0.67 20.94 4.10
N GLY A 120 1.38 21.93 3.55
CA GLY A 120 1.28 23.33 3.95
C GLY A 120 1.72 23.57 5.40
N TYR A 121 2.66 22.78 5.90
CA TYR A 121 3.15 22.81 7.29
C TYR A 121 2.06 22.63 8.35
N SER A 122 0.95 21.98 8.00
CA SER A 122 -0.14 21.64 8.93
C SER A 122 0.25 20.62 10.01
N CYS A 123 1.42 19.97 9.86
CA CYS A 123 1.96 19.02 10.81
C CYS A 123 3.43 19.32 11.16
N SER A 124 3.80 18.98 12.39
CA SER A 124 5.18 19.07 12.87
C SER A 124 6.00 17.82 12.49
N ASN A 125 7.32 17.96 12.46
CA ASN A 125 8.24 16.83 12.25
C ASN A 125 7.97 15.70 13.26
N GLN A 126 7.74 16.05 14.53
CA GLN A 126 7.51 15.06 15.58
C GLN A 126 6.21 14.29 15.38
N GLU A 127 5.15 14.95 14.89
CA GLU A 127 3.88 14.28 14.59
C GLU A 127 4.03 13.26 13.46
N VAL A 128 4.76 13.61 12.40
CA VAL A 128 5.02 12.70 11.27
C VAL A 128 5.83 11.49 11.73
N VAL A 129 6.88 11.71 12.52
CA VAL A 129 7.72 10.61 13.06
C VAL A 129 6.93 9.70 14.00
N ASN A 130 6.09 10.28 14.88
CA ASN A 130 5.28 9.50 15.80
C ASN A 130 4.24 8.66 15.05
N MET A 131 3.56 9.27 14.07
CA MET A 131 2.57 8.55 13.25
C MET A 131 3.22 7.47 12.40
N GLU A 132 4.39 7.72 11.80
CA GLU A 132 5.18 6.69 11.12
C GLU A 132 5.47 5.50 12.05
N ALA A 133 5.95 5.77 13.27
CA ALA A 133 6.24 4.72 14.24
C ALA A 133 4.98 3.93 14.62
N ASP A 134 3.84 4.59 14.77
CA ASP A 134 2.58 3.94 15.13
C ASP A 134 2.03 3.09 13.98
N ILE A 135 2.12 3.57 12.72
CA ILE A 135 1.81 2.77 11.53
C ILE A 135 2.66 1.50 11.52
N LEU A 136 3.99 1.63 11.65
CA LEU A 136 4.90 0.48 11.62
C LEU A 136 4.60 -0.55 12.72
N LYS A 137 4.23 -0.10 13.93
CA LYS A 137 3.83 -0.97 15.04
C LYS A 137 2.52 -1.70 14.73
N VAL A 138 1.49 -1.00 14.26
CA VAL A 138 0.18 -1.60 13.95
C VAL A 138 0.30 -2.62 12.83
N LEU A 139 1.09 -2.30 11.80
CA LEU A 139 1.36 -3.19 10.68
C LEU A 139 2.34 -4.32 11.03
N LYS A 140 2.94 -4.29 12.23
CA LYS A 140 3.98 -5.24 12.68
C LYS A 140 5.14 -5.36 11.69
N PHE A 141 5.49 -4.26 11.02
CA PHE A 141 6.46 -4.22 9.92
C PHE A 141 6.14 -5.14 8.73
N GLU A 142 4.91 -5.64 8.62
CA GLU A 142 4.46 -6.47 7.50
C GLU A 142 4.00 -5.57 6.33
N LEU A 143 4.97 -4.95 5.64
CA LEU A 143 4.73 -3.93 4.62
C LEU A 143 4.46 -4.50 3.22
N GLY A 144 5.00 -5.69 2.90
CA GLY A 144 4.93 -6.30 1.57
C GLY A 144 3.66 -7.12 1.29
N SER A 145 2.48 -6.63 1.70
CA SER A 145 1.22 -7.27 1.31
C SER A 145 0.92 -6.99 -0.17
N PRO A 146 0.43 -7.98 -0.94
CA PRO A 146 0.09 -7.77 -2.34
C PRO A 146 -1.03 -6.75 -2.45
N THR A 147 -0.90 -5.87 -3.43
CA THR A 147 -1.93 -4.89 -3.78
C THR A 147 -2.63 -5.31 -5.07
N VAL A 148 -3.69 -4.59 -5.44
CA VAL A 148 -4.34 -4.76 -6.74
C VAL A 148 -3.32 -4.63 -7.89
N ASN A 149 -2.34 -3.73 -7.75
CA ASN A 149 -1.29 -3.53 -8.75
C ASN A 149 -0.39 -4.77 -8.91
N THR A 150 -0.14 -5.51 -7.83
CA THR A 150 0.62 -6.77 -7.86
C THR A 150 -0.05 -7.78 -8.78
N PHE A 151 -1.36 -7.96 -8.65
CA PHE A 151 -2.11 -8.91 -9.47
C PHE A 151 -2.31 -8.43 -10.92
N LEU A 152 -2.55 -7.14 -11.14
CA LEU A 152 -2.65 -6.59 -12.50
C LEU A 152 -1.34 -6.78 -13.27
N THR A 153 -0.22 -6.50 -12.63
CA THR A 153 1.12 -6.72 -13.17
C THR A 153 1.34 -8.21 -13.51
N TYR A 154 0.99 -9.11 -12.60
CA TYR A 154 1.10 -10.56 -12.82
C TYR A 154 0.29 -11.03 -14.04
N VAL A 155 -0.96 -10.60 -14.15
CA VAL A 155 -1.83 -10.94 -15.30
C VAL A 155 -1.28 -10.35 -16.60
N SER A 156 -0.79 -9.11 -16.58
CA SER A 156 -0.15 -8.47 -17.74
C SER A 156 1.05 -9.27 -18.26
N PHE A 157 1.90 -9.78 -17.36
CA PHE A 157 3.04 -10.64 -17.73
C PHE A 157 2.61 -11.96 -18.40
N LEU A 158 1.49 -12.55 -17.98
CA LEU A 158 0.97 -13.77 -18.62
C LEU A 158 0.52 -13.51 -20.06
N PHE A 159 -0.12 -12.38 -20.34
CA PHE A 159 -0.63 -12.04 -21.67
C PHE A 159 0.45 -11.50 -22.63
N LEU A 160 1.47 -10.80 -22.12
CA LEU A 160 2.51 -10.16 -22.95
C LEU A 160 3.71 -11.05 -23.26
N CYS A 161 3.82 -12.24 -22.66
CA CYS A 161 4.79 -13.26 -23.07
C CYS A 161 4.16 -14.18 -24.13
N PRO A 162 4.51 -14.09 -25.43
CA PRO A 162 3.87 -14.89 -26.49
C PRO A 162 4.22 -16.38 -26.45
N CYS A 163 5.04 -16.83 -25.49
CA CYS A 163 5.44 -18.23 -25.38
C CYS A 163 4.29 -19.18 -25.01
N TRP A 164 3.11 -18.65 -24.64
CA TRP A 164 1.92 -19.43 -24.26
C TRP A 164 0.94 -19.70 -25.42
N LEU A 165 1.15 -19.12 -26.61
CA LEU A 165 0.19 -19.15 -27.74
C LEU A 165 0.61 -20.06 -28.92
N LEU A 166 1.60 -20.93 -28.72
CA LEU A 166 1.97 -21.96 -29.69
C LEU A 166 1.93 -23.34 -29.02
N ASP A 167 0.72 -23.87 -28.89
CA ASP A 167 0.42 -25.30 -29.06
C ASP A 167 -0.74 -25.41 -30.06
#